data_AF-L9Z5K3-F1
#
_entry.id   AF-L9Z5K3-F1
#
_cell.length_a   1.000
_cell.length_b   1.000
_cell.length_c   1.000
_cell.angle_alpha   90.00
_cell.angle_beta   90.00
_cell.angle_gamma   90.00
#
_symmetry.space_group_name_H-M   'P 1'
#
loop_
_entity.id
_entity.type
_entity.pdbx_description
1 polymer ?
#
loop_
_entity_poly.entity_id
_entity_poly.type
_entity_poly.pdbx_seq_one_letter_code
_entity_poly.pdbx_strand_id
1 'polypeptide(L)'
;MCFRSTETDDATERRTRADAERRVRLRVLLATYRTPAVVVLICLLAVGAWMSYGAYAAPTGEAETTRRVETTWTATGAVSHGASVTEPTAVYPAGTRLENEPLYYSAVSPTVNGTFVGGYAADGAADVSVSLTVELVYRSVDPDNGTVYWREREPLAATNETAVQPGESVTAAFDVNVSAVTARIDRIESDLGASPGKTELRLVLEREIDGTIDGAERSVADDYTVPISVEDGTYRLKDEASDAYNESYEEYETVSASPAAGPMRSLGGPLLVAAGLGGLGAIAVASRRFPGPTAADREWLAYRDDREQFDEVVTVLPLPDAALEGPHAHVDSLAALAAYGIDVDTAIVFDPDRAVYAVRRDDFVAVFEPPRPPSAAVGDNGTGDRPDSISEAGSEADAVGDGDATPDESRNRTRPPGADVSTVGESGEEN
;
A
#
# COMPACT_ATOMS: atom_id res chain seq x y z
N MET A 1 47.73 -30.74 -61.36
CA MET A 1 46.93 -30.68 -60.11
C MET A 1 47.65 -29.71 -59.18
N CYS A 2 47.01 -28.57 -58.84
CA CYS A 2 47.30 -27.65 -57.73
C CYS A 2 46.56 -26.33 -57.98
N PHE A 3 45.31 -26.27 -57.51
CA PHE A 3 44.53 -25.05 -57.33
C PHE A 3 44.36 -24.85 -55.82
N ARG A 4 44.11 -23.60 -55.39
CA ARG A 4 44.02 -23.09 -53.99
C ARG A 4 45.34 -22.75 -53.30
N SER A 5 45.51 -21.44 -53.07
CA SER A 5 46.01 -20.88 -51.79
C SER A 5 45.75 -19.37 -51.65
N THR A 6 45.51 -18.63 -52.75
CA THR A 6 45.30 -17.17 -52.73
C THR A 6 43.98 -16.71 -52.09
N GLU A 7 42.96 -17.57 -52.04
CA GLU A 7 41.62 -17.21 -51.54
C GLU A 7 41.55 -17.13 -50.00
N THR A 8 42.45 -17.82 -49.29
CA THR A 8 42.47 -17.85 -47.83
C THR A 8 43.17 -16.62 -47.23
N ASP A 9 44.21 -16.10 -47.89
CA ASP A 9 44.96 -14.94 -47.42
C ASP A 9 44.11 -13.66 -47.51
N ASP A 10 43.54 -13.39 -48.69
CA ASP A 10 42.67 -12.23 -48.93
C ASP A 10 41.43 -12.24 -48.01
N ALA A 11 40.86 -13.41 -47.73
CA ALA A 11 39.78 -13.56 -46.74
C ALA A 11 40.23 -13.30 -45.29
N THR A 12 41.51 -13.54 -44.97
CA THR A 12 42.08 -13.31 -43.63
C THR A 12 42.46 -11.84 -43.46
N GLU A 13 43.08 -11.22 -44.46
CA GLU A 13 43.40 -9.78 -44.48
C GLU A 13 42.14 -8.90 -44.46
N ARG A 14 41.08 -9.27 -45.19
CA ARG A 14 39.78 -8.57 -45.11
C ARG A 14 39.14 -8.66 -43.73
N ARG A 15 39.29 -9.81 -43.03
CA ARG A 15 38.79 -9.98 -41.66
C ARG A 15 39.60 -9.16 -40.66
N THR A 16 40.93 -9.18 -40.72
CA THR A 16 41.77 -8.38 -39.81
C THR A 16 41.57 -6.89 -40.03
N ARG A 17 41.40 -6.44 -41.28
CA ARG A 17 41.03 -5.04 -41.62
C ARG A 17 39.66 -4.66 -41.06
N ALA A 18 38.63 -5.46 -41.29
CA ALA A 18 37.28 -5.20 -40.75
C ALA A 18 37.24 -5.22 -39.21
N ASP A 19 38.03 -6.09 -38.56
CA ASP A 19 38.15 -6.11 -37.09
C ASP A 19 38.99 -4.95 -36.55
N ALA A 20 39.96 -4.43 -37.31
CA ALA A 20 40.68 -3.21 -36.97
C ALA A 20 39.75 -1.99 -37.08
N GLU A 21 39.00 -1.84 -38.18
CA GLU A 21 38.01 -0.80 -38.39
C GLU A 21 36.89 -0.84 -37.32
N ARG A 22 36.39 -2.03 -36.98
CA ARG A 22 35.45 -2.21 -35.85
C ARG A 22 36.07 -1.78 -34.54
N ARG A 23 37.34 -2.11 -34.26
CA ARG A 23 38.04 -1.69 -33.03
C ARG A 23 38.28 -0.18 -32.98
N VAL A 24 38.61 0.47 -34.10
CA VAL A 24 38.77 1.93 -34.19
C VAL A 24 37.42 2.63 -34.01
N ARG A 25 36.36 2.20 -34.72
CA ARG A 25 35.00 2.73 -34.54
C ARG A 25 34.48 2.51 -33.12
N LEU A 26 34.76 1.36 -32.49
CA LEU A 26 34.40 1.09 -31.08
C LEU A 26 35.17 2.01 -30.11
N ARG A 27 36.47 2.27 -30.36
CA ARG A 27 37.27 3.24 -29.57
C ARG A 27 36.71 4.65 -29.67
N VAL A 28 36.34 5.10 -30.88
CA VAL A 28 35.76 6.43 -31.11
C VAL A 28 34.39 6.54 -30.43
N LEU A 29 33.49 5.57 -30.64
CA LEU A 29 32.19 5.53 -29.96
C LEU A 29 32.33 5.51 -28.43
N LEU A 30 33.26 4.72 -27.89
CA LEU A 30 33.52 4.68 -26.45
C LEU A 30 34.07 6.02 -25.94
N ALA A 31 34.95 6.69 -26.69
CA ALA A 31 35.46 8.01 -26.32
C ALA A 31 34.35 9.09 -26.31
N THR A 32 33.51 9.13 -27.35
CA THR A 32 32.44 10.13 -27.50
C THR A 32 31.29 9.92 -26.52
N TYR A 33 30.85 8.67 -26.29
CA TYR A 33 29.64 8.37 -25.51
C TYR A 33 29.90 7.96 -24.05
N ARG A 34 31.16 7.80 -23.60
CA ARG A 34 31.48 7.44 -22.20
C ARG A 34 30.91 8.43 -21.19
N THR A 35 31.10 9.73 -21.40
CA THR A 35 30.64 10.77 -20.46
C THR A 35 29.12 10.77 -20.30
N PRO A 36 28.30 10.89 -21.38
CA PRO A 36 26.84 10.83 -21.21
C PRO A 36 26.34 9.48 -20.69
N ALA A 37 26.96 8.35 -21.08
CA ALA A 37 26.59 7.03 -20.57
C ALA A 37 26.80 6.91 -19.04
N VAL A 38 27.93 7.41 -18.52
CA VAL A 38 28.21 7.43 -17.07
C VAL A 38 27.21 8.33 -16.33
N VAL A 39 26.86 9.50 -16.86
CA VAL A 39 25.87 10.40 -16.25
C VAL A 39 24.50 9.72 -16.17
N VAL A 40 24.00 9.14 -17.27
CA VAL A 40 22.73 8.39 -17.28
C VAL A 40 22.73 7.27 -16.25
N LEU A 41 23.85 6.55 -16.10
CA LEU A 41 23.94 5.46 -15.14
C LEU A 41 23.94 5.91 -13.68
N ILE A 42 24.58 7.04 -13.37
CA ILE A 42 24.52 7.66 -12.05
C ILE A 42 23.10 8.12 -11.73
N CYS A 43 22.37 8.68 -12.70
CA CYS A 43 20.95 9.01 -12.54
C CYS A 43 20.09 7.76 -12.24
N LEU A 44 20.33 6.63 -12.93
CA LEU A 44 19.63 5.37 -12.64
C LEU A 44 19.94 4.84 -11.23
N LEU A 45 21.18 4.93 -10.77
CA LEU A 45 21.55 4.60 -9.39
C LEU A 45 20.83 5.48 -8.37
N ALA A 46 20.79 6.79 -8.60
CA ALA A 46 20.13 7.75 -7.71
C ALA A 46 18.60 7.51 -7.62
N VAL A 47 17.94 7.28 -8.76
CA VAL A 47 16.50 6.96 -8.81
C VAL A 47 16.22 5.60 -8.15
N GLY A 48 17.04 4.58 -8.41
CA GLY A 48 16.92 3.25 -7.78
C GLY A 48 17.10 3.30 -6.26
N ALA A 49 18.07 4.08 -5.78
CA ALA A 49 18.29 4.29 -4.34
C ALA A 49 17.13 5.06 -3.69
N TRP A 50 16.64 6.13 -4.33
CA TRP A 50 15.49 6.91 -3.85
C TRP A 50 14.21 6.06 -3.75
N MET A 51 13.90 5.26 -4.79
CA MET A 51 12.75 4.35 -4.77
C MET A 51 12.89 3.26 -3.70
N SER A 52 14.10 2.71 -3.52
CA SER A 52 14.37 1.71 -2.47
C SER A 52 14.20 2.31 -1.06
N TYR A 53 14.69 3.52 -0.83
CA TYR A 53 14.55 4.23 0.44
C TYR A 53 13.09 4.55 0.75
N GLY A 54 12.33 5.04 -0.23
CA GLY A 54 10.89 5.31 -0.08
C GLY A 54 10.04 4.08 0.22
N ALA A 55 10.50 2.86 -0.11
CA ALA A 55 9.84 1.62 0.27
C ALA A 55 10.17 1.15 1.69
N TYR A 56 11.30 1.59 2.26
CA TYR A 56 11.83 1.09 3.55
C TYR A 56 11.65 2.09 4.70
N ALA A 57 11.76 3.40 4.43
CA ALA A 57 11.72 4.45 5.44
C ALA A 57 10.30 4.85 5.87
N ALA A 58 9.32 4.65 5.00
CA ALA A 58 7.90 4.86 5.30
C ALA A 58 7.04 3.94 4.41
N PRO A 59 6.51 2.82 4.92
CA PRO A 59 5.45 2.10 4.23
C PRO A 59 4.22 3.00 4.14
N THR A 60 4.10 3.76 3.04
CA THR A 60 3.02 4.72 2.75
C THR A 60 1.68 4.06 2.41
N GLY A 61 1.42 2.89 2.97
CA GLY A 61 0.09 2.33 3.02
C GLY A 61 -0.61 2.85 4.27
N GLU A 62 -1.79 3.42 4.10
CA GLU A 62 -2.73 3.58 5.20
C GLU A 62 -2.97 2.19 5.80
N ALA A 63 -2.91 2.06 7.13
CA ALA A 63 -3.19 0.79 7.79
C ALA A 63 -4.68 0.47 7.56
N GLU A 64 -4.95 -0.65 6.91
CA GLU A 64 -6.32 -1.03 6.59
C GLU A 64 -6.97 -1.59 7.87
N THR A 65 -7.74 -0.73 8.54
CA THR A 65 -8.45 -1.04 9.78
C THR A 65 -9.73 -1.81 9.46
N THR A 66 -9.63 -3.13 9.49
CA THR A 66 -10.78 -4.02 9.30
C THR A 66 -11.44 -4.26 10.66
N ARG A 67 -12.75 -4.01 10.75
CA ARG A 67 -13.55 -4.45 11.91
C ARG A 67 -13.84 -5.93 11.79
N ARG A 68 -13.58 -6.69 12.85
CA ARG A 68 -13.90 -8.11 12.95
C ARG A 68 -14.78 -8.32 14.17
N VAL A 69 -15.90 -9.03 14.02
CA VAL A 69 -16.69 -9.47 15.17
C VAL A 69 -15.81 -10.41 16.00
N GLU A 70 -15.57 -10.03 17.25
CA GLU A 70 -14.80 -10.80 18.23
C GLU A 70 -15.73 -11.72 19.03
N THR A 71 -16.87 -11.16 19.45
CA THR A 71 -17.84 -11.76 20.34
C THR A 71 -19.26 -11.51 19.85
N THR A 72 -20.13 -12.50 19.96
CA THR A 72 -21.58 -12.36 19.76
C THR A 72 -22.32 -13.17 20.79
N TRP A 73 -23.15 -12.51 21.59
CA TRP A 73 -24.09 -13.17 22.49
C TRP A 73 -25.50 -12.68 22.19
N THR A 74 -26.50 -13.45 22.62
CA THR A 74 -27.91 -13.15 22.35
C THR A 74 -28.71 -13.29 23.63
N ALA A 75 -29.34 -12.21 24.07
CA ALA A 75 -30.31 -12.26 25.13
C ALA A 75 -31.58 -12.90 24.59
N THR A 76 -32.04 -14.00 25.19
CA THR A 76 -33.15 -14.81 24.67
C THR A 76 -34.45 -14.54 25.41
N GLY A 77 -35.58 -14.64 24.72
CA GLY A 77 -36.88 -14.37 25.30
C GLY A 77 -38.01 -15.12 24.62
N ALA A 78 -39.10 -15.36 25.36
CA ALA A 78 -40.35 -15.84 24.81
C ALA A 78 -41.53 -15.45 25.71
N VAL A 79 -42.67 -15.14 25.09
CA VAL A 79 -43.95 -14.98 25.79
C VAL A 79 -44.85 -16.16 25.40
N SER A 80 -45.60 -16.70 26.36
CA SER A 80 -46.73 -17.57 26.08
C SER A 80 -47.91 -17.19 26.95
N HIS A 81 -49.12 -17.45 26.46
CA HIS A 81 -50.33 -17.10 27.20
C HIS A 81 -51.45 -18.12 26.99
N GLY A 82 -52.36 -18.17 27.95
CA GLY A 82 -53.55 -19.00 27.87
C GLY A 82 -54.63 -18.51 28.83
N ALA A 83 -55.84 -19.01 28.69
CA ALA A 83 -56.92 -18.67 29.60
C ALA A 83 -57.69 -19.93 30.00
N SER A 84 -58.14 -19.98 31.25
CA SER A 84 -58.93 -21.09 31.76
C SER A 84 -60.42 -20.75 31.68
N VAL A 85 -61.21 -21.63 31.08
CA VAL A 85 -62.66 -21.47 30.94
C VAL A 85 -63.33 -21.62 32.31
N THR A 86 -63.83 -20.53 32.88
CA THR A 86 -64.50 -20.52 34.19
C THR A 86 -65.98 -20.83 34.09
N GLU A 87 -66.64 -20.42 33.00
CA GLU A 87 -68.06 -20.68 32.76
C GLU A 87 -68.24 -21.71 31.62
N PRO A 88 -69.02 -22.79 31.82
CA PRO A 88 -69.20 -23.81 30.79
C PRO A 88 -70.05 -23.27 29.63
N THR A 89 -69.61 -23.54 28.40
CA THR A 89 -70.34 -23.20 27.17
C THR A 89 -70.67 -24.46 26.37
N ALA A 90 -71.46 -24.31 25.29
CA ALA A 90 -71.74 -25.40 24.37
C ALA A 90 -70.51 -25.89 23.57
N VAL A 91 -69.43 -25.09 23.54
CA VAL A 91 -68.19 -25.38 22.80
C VAL A 91 -67.07 -25.82 23.74
N TYR A 92 -66.94 -25.16 24.90
CA TYR A 92 -65.89 -25.40 25.87
C TYR A 92 -66.45 -25.76 27.26
N PRO A 93 -66.15 -26.96 27.78
CA PRO A 93 -66.39 -27.31 29.18
C PRO A 93 -65.67 -26.38 30.16
N ALA A 94 -66.24 -26.17 31.35
CA ALA A 94 -65.54 -25.51 32.45
C ALA A 94 -64.25 -26.26 32.81
N GLY A 95 -63.17 -25.52 33.09
CA GLY A 95 -61.83 -26.05 33.33
C GLY A 95 -61.01 -26.34 32.06
N THR A 96 -61.57 -26.12 30.86
CA THR A 96 -60.77 -26.20 29.62
C THR A 96 -59.72 -25.09 29.61
N ARG A 97 -58.47 -25.43 29.32
CA ARG A 97 -57.39 -24.47 29.11
C ARG A 97 -57.27 -24.17 27.61
N LEU A 98 -57.37 -22.89 27.27
CA LEU A 98 -57.15 -22.34 25.93
C LEU A 98 -55.72 -21.82 25.89
N GLU A 99 -54.89 -22.24 24.93
CA GLU A 99 -53.45 -21.93 24.90
C GLU A 99 -53.08 -21.26 23.59
N ASN A 100 -52.42 -20.09 23.67
CA ASN A 100 -51.99 -19.26 22.55
C ASN A 100 -53.09 -19.02 21.49
N GLU A 101 -54.35 -18.94 21.94
CA GLU A 101 -55.48 -18.57 21.06
C GLU A 101 -55.39 -17.09 20.66
N PRO A 102 -55.66 -16.73 19.39
CA PRO A 102 -55.58 -15.35 18.91
C PRO A 102 -56.66 -14.43 19.50
N LEU A 103 -57.66 -14.97 20.19
CA LEU A 103 -58.76 -14.25 20.81
C LEU A 103 -59.39 -15.10 21.93
N TYR A 104 -59.74 -14.43 23.04
CA TYR A 104 -60.44 -15.01 24.19
C TYR A 104 -61.75 -14.27 24.46
N TYR A 105 -62.68 -14.92 25.16
CA TYR A 105 -64.00 -14.37 25.51
C TYR A 105 -64.00 -13.95 26.99
N SER A 106 -64.16 -12.66 27.30
CA SER A 106 -63.98 -12.15 28.67
C SER A 106 -65.04 -12.62 29.67
N ALA A 107 -66.23 -13.00 29.21
CA ALA A 107 -67.25 -13.61 30.05
C ALA A 107 -66.92 -15.07 30.45
N VAL A 108 -66.30 -15.81 29.54
CA VAL A 108 -66.10 -17.26 29.64
C VAL A 108 -64.74 -17.61 30.25
N SER A 109 -63.73 -16.78 29.97
CA SER A 109 -62.34 -16.92 30.43
C SER A 109 -61.80 -15.52 30.81
N PRO A 110 -62.24 -14.93 31.94
CA PRO A 110 -61.97 -13.53 32.31
C PRO A 110 -60.50 -13.24 32.65
N THR A 111 -59.75 -14.27 33.02
CA THR A 111 -58.33 -14.19 33.39
C THR A 111 -57.47 -14.87 32.33
N VAL A 112 -56.49 -14.13 31.80
CA VAL A 112 -55.37 -14.70 31.04
C VAL A 112 -54.23 -15.00 32.01
N ASN A 113 -53.69 -16.21 31.91
CA ASN A 113 -52.48 -16.68 32.58
C ASN A 113 -51.35 -16.67 31.55
N GLY A 114 -50.22 -16.05 31.85
CA GLY A 114 -49.08 -16.00 30.93
C GLY A 114 -47.75 -16.28 31.60
N THR A 115 -46.73 -16.51 30.78
CA THR A 115 -45.35 -16.67 31.21
C THR A 115 -44.45 -15.83 30.31
N PHE A 116 -43.60 -15.02 30.91
CA PHE A 116 -42.45 -14.43 30.26
C PHE A 116 -41.22 -15.26 30.63
N VAL A 117 -40.57 -15.82 29.62
CA VAL A 117 -39.34 -16.61 29.75
C VAL A 117 -38.20 -15.75 29.23
N GLY A 118 -37.10 -15.67 29.95
CA GLY A 118 -35.93 -14.90 29.57
C GLY A 118 -34.63 -15.60 29.97
N GLY A 119 -33.58 -15.40 29.19
CA GLY A 119 -32.27 -15.98 29.40
C GLY A 119 -31.25 -15.37 28.43
N TYR A 120 -30.17 -16.10 28.16
CA TYR A 120 -29.17 -15.69 27.17
C TYR A 120 -28.42 -16.88 26.59
N ALA A 121 -27.81 -16.68 25.43
CA ALA A 121 -26.90 -17.62 24.77
C ALA A 121 -25.56 -16.91 24.50
N ALA A 122 -24.47 -17.53 24.94
CA ALA A 122 -23.09 -17.04 24.84
C ALA A 122 -22.12 -18.24 24.86
N ASP A 123 -20.86 -18.03 24.46
CA ASP A 123 -19.83 -19.09 24.49
C ASP A 123 -19.24 -19.29 25.90
N GLY A 124 -19.22 -18.24 26.73
CA GLY A 124 -18.83 -18.30 28.14
C GLY A 124 -19.50 -17.23 28.99
N ALA A 125 -19.73 -17.54 30.27
CA ALA A 125 -20.29 -16.59 31.22
C ALA A 125 -19.84 -16.90 32.66
N ALA A 126 -19.85 -15.87 33.51
CA ALA A 126 -19.57 -15.96 34.94
C ALA A 126 -20.44 -14.96 35.71
N ASP A 127 -20.95 -15.42 36.86
CA ASP A 127 -21.72 -14.61 37.83
C ASP A 127 -22.89 -13.81 37.24
N VAL A 128 -23.53 -14.33 36.17
CA VAL A 128 -24.67 -13.68 35.52
C VAL A 128 -25.95 -13.82 36.34
N SER A 129 -26.64 -12.70 36.59
CA SER A 129 -28.02 -12.65 37.08
C SER A 129 -28.98 -12.22 35.98
N VAL A 130 -30.18 -12.80 35.99
CA VAL A 130 -31.27 -12.46 35.07
C VAL A 130 -32.50 -12.08 35.90
N SER A 131 -32.92 -10.83 35.80
CA SER A 131 -34.16 -10.32 36.39
C SER A 131 -35.24 -10.20 35.32
N LEU A 132 -36.43 -10.71 35.60
CA LEU A 132 -37.63 -10.60 34.77
C LEU A 132 -38.73 -9.89 35.57
N THR A 133 -39.18 -8.74 35.06
CA THR A 133 -40.30 -7.98 35.64
C THR A 133 -41.47 -7.93 34.66
N VAL A 134 -42.68 -8.06 35.17
CA VAL A 134 -43.92 -7.97 34.40
C VAL A 134 -44.87 -6.97 35.05
N GLU A 135 -45.16 -5.88 34.36
CA GLU A 135 -46.13 -4.85 34.78
C GLU A 135 -47.32 -4.80 33.83
N LEU A 136 -48.52 -4.62 34.39
CA LEU A 136 -49.69 -4.20 33.65
C LEU A 136 -49.78 -2.67 33.67
N VAL A 137 -49.93 -2.05 32.50
CA VAL A 137 -50.06 -0.61 32.34
C VAL A 137 -51.35 -0.29 31.61
N TYR A 138 -52.23 0.45 32.26
CA TYR A 138 -53.42 1.05 31.64
C TYR A 138 -53.37 2.56 31.73
N ARG A 139 -53.72 3.23 30.63
CA ARG A 139 -53.59 4.67 30.46
C ARG A 139 -54.57 5.20 29.43
N SER A 140 -55.01 6.45 29.57
CA SER A 140 -55.67 7.15 28.46
C SER A 140 -54.71 8.10 27.76
N VAL A 141 -54.73 8.05 26.43
CA VAL A 141 -53.82 8.80 25.56
C VAL A 141 -54.59 9.49 24.45
N ASP A 142 -54.22 10.73 24.15
CA ASP A 142 -54.65 11.45 22.96
C ASP A 142 -54.17 10.71 21.68
N PRO A 143 -55.07 10.27 20.79
CA PRO A 143 -54.70 9.50 19.60
C PRO A 143 -53.99 10.33 18.52
N ASP A 144 -54.12 11.66 18.54
CA ASP A 144 -53.59 12.55 17.51
C ASP A 144 -52.19 13.06 17.86
N ASN A 145 -51.89 13.27 19.16
CA ASN A 145 -50.61 13.83 19.62
C ASN A 145 -49.87 13.01 20.70
N GLY A 146 -50.45 11.91 21.20
CA GLY A 146 -49.79 11.04 22.17
C GLY A 146 -49.75 11.54 23.62
N THR A 147 -50.44 12.63 23.96
CA THR A 147 -50.52 13.13 25.34
C THR A 147 -51.18 12.12 26.25
N VAL A 148 -50.48 11.67 27.28
CA VAL A 148 -51.02 10.77 28.32
C VAL A 148 -51.79 11.60 29.35
N TYR A 149 -53.10 11.40 29.47
CA TYR A 149 -53.94 12.14 30.42
C TYR A 149 -53.88 11.53 31.83
N TRP A 150 -53.89 10.20 31.91
CA TRP A 150 -53.71 9.45 33.15
C TRP A 150 -53.07 8.08 32.84
N ARG A 151 -52.40 7.49 33.83
CA ARG A 151 -51.73 6.18 33.73
C ARG A 151 -51.66 5.54 35.12
N GLU A 152 -52.14 4.32 35.24
CA GLU A 152 -51.89 3.42 36.37
C GLU A 152 -50.82 2.38 35.96
N ARG A 153 -50.12 1.82 36.94
CA ARG A 153 -49.28 0.62 36.78
C ARG A 153 -49.59 -0.37 37.88
N GLU A 154 -49.56 -1.65 37.56
CA GLU A 154 -49.84 -2.75 38.47
C GLU A 154 -48.79 -3.86 38.25
N PRO A 155 -47.85 -4.06 39.19
CA PRO A 155 -46.84 -5.11 39.07
C PRO A 155 -47.50 -6.48 39.21
N LEU A 156 -47.27 -7.37 38.24
CA LEU A 156 -47.85 -8.72 38.21
C LEU A 156 -46.85 -9.77 38.67
N ALA A 157 -45.59 -9.67 38.22
CA ALA A 157 -44.53 -10.62 38.55
C ALA A 157 -43.17 -9.92 38.60
N ALA A 158 -42.30 -10.44 39.46
CA ALA A 158 -40.88 -10.13 39.48
C ALA A 158 -40.14 -11.42 39.87
N THR A 159 -39.06 -11.74 39.16
CA THR A 159 -38.25 -12.95 39.40
C THR A 159 -36.80 -12.59 39.10
N ASN A 160 -35.87 -12.93 39.98
CA ASN A 160 -34.44 -12.73 39.79
C ASN A 160 -33.73 -14.02 40.18
N GLU A 161 -32.97 -14.59 39.25
CA GLU A 161 -32.12 -15.75 39.47
C GLU A 161 -30.66 -15.37 39.23
N THR A 162 -29.76 -15.92 40.04
CA THR A 162 -28.32 -15.62 40.01
C THR A 162 -27.51 -16.85 39.61
N ALA A 163 -26.34 -16.61 38.99
CA ALA A 163 -25.49 -17.65 38.39
C ALA A 163 -26.17 -18.46 37.28
N VAL A 164 -27.09 -17.82 36.55
CA VAL A 164 -27.81 -18.39 35.39
C VAL A 164 -26.81 -18.77 34.30
N GLN A 165 -26.88 -19.99 33.79
CA GLN A 165 -25.93 -20.50 32.78
C GLN A 165 -26.35 -20.12 31.35
N PRO A 166 -25.42 -20.10 30.37
CA PRO A 166 -25.77 -19.93 28.96
C PRO A 166 -26.76 -21.02 28.49
N GLY A 167 -27.87 -20.62 27.90
CA GLY A 167 -28.98 -21.48 27.49
C GLY A 167 -29.95 -21.89 28.60
N GLU A 168 -29.71 -21.48 29.84
CA GLU A 168 -30.69 -21.59 30.92
C GLU A 168 -31.80 -20.53 30.76
N SER A 169 -32.98 -20.79 31.34
CA SER A 169 -34.16 -19.95 31.16
C SER A 169 -34.84 -19.67 32.49
N VAL A 170 -34.91 -18.40 32.86
CA VAL A 170 -35.69 -17.89 33.99
C VAL A 170 -37.12 -17.67 33.51
N THR A 171 -38.11 -17.82 34.40
CA THR A 171 -39.54 -17.68 34.03
C THR A 171 -40.30 -16.85 35.07
N ALA A 172 -40.91 -15.76 34.63
CA ALA A 172 -41.88 -14.98 35.38
C ALA A 172 -43.31 -15.34 34.93
N ALA A 173 -44.08 -15.99 35.79
CA ALA A 173 -45.50 -16.28 35.55
C ALA A 173 -46.39 -15.12 36.04
N PHE A 174 -47.38 -14.73 35.24
CA PHE A 174 -48.26 -13.58 35.51
C PHE A 174 -49.73 -13.90 35.20
N ASP A 175 -50.65 -13.21 35.86
CA ASP A 175 -52.09 -13.33 35.64
C ASP A 175 -52.75 -11.96 35.46
N VAL A 176 -53.61 -11.81 34.44
CA VAL A 176 -54.37 -10.57 34.19
C VAL A 176 -55.85 -10.89 34.10
N ASN A 177 -56.63 -10.40 35.07
CA ASN A 177 -58.10 -10.45 35.02
C ASN A 177 -58.62 -9.26 34.21
N VAL A 178 -58.79 -9.47 32.90
CA VAL A 178 -59.18 -8.42 31.94
C VAL A 178 -60.50 -7.77 32.34
N SER A 179 -61.48 -8.56 32.80
CA SER A 179 -62.79 -8.06 33.23
C SER A 179 -62.71 -7.17 34.48
N ALA A 180 -61.82 -7.50 35.43
CA ALA A 180 -61.58 -6.67 36.62
C ALA A 180 -60.83 -5.37 36.26
N VAL A 181 -59.88 -5.44 35.33
CA VAL A 181 -59.12 -4.27 34.83
C VAL A 181 -60.03 -3.30 34.08
N THR A 182 -60.93 -3.79 33.21
CA THR A 182 -61.94 -2.93 32.55
C THR A 182 -62.82 -2.22 33.59
N ALA A 183 -63.34 -2.95 34.59
CA ALA A 183 -64.14 -2.33 35.67
C ALA A 183 -63.34 -1.37 36.59
N ARG A 184 -62.00 -1.47 36.62
CA ARG A 184 -61.11 -0.53 37.30
C ARG A 184 -60.92 0.74 36.48
N ILE A 185 -60.74 0.62 35.16
CA ILE A 185 -60.68 1.73 34.21
C ILE A 185 -61.98 2.55 34.26
N ASP A 186 -63.14 1.90 34.15
CA ASP A 186 -64.46 2.56 34.22
C ASP A 186 -64.63 3.37 35.51
N ARG A 187 -64.09 2.86 36.64
CA ARG A 187 -64.10 3.56 37.93
C ARG A 187 -63.19 4.78 37.92
N ILE A 188 -61.96 4.67 37.40
CA ILE A 188 -61.03 5.80 37.28
C ILE A 188 -61.63 6.91 36.42
N GLU A 189 -62.19 6.56 35.26
CA GLU A 189 -62.85 7.52 34.37
C GLU A 189 -64.09 8.17 35.01
N SER A 190 -64.88 7.42 35.77
CA SER A 190 -66.00 7.95 36.56
C SER A 190 -65.55 8.86 37.71
N ASP A 191 -64.44 8.57 38.38
CA ASP A 191 -63.88 9.38 39.47
C ASP A 191 -63.27 10.69 38.94
N LEU A 192 -62.70 10.67 37.73
CA LEU A 192 -62.22 11.86 37.01
C LEU A 192 -63.35 12.70 36.41
N GLY A 193 -64.53 12.12 36.20
CA GLY A 193 -65.70 12.78 35.60
C GLY A 193 -65.57 13.09 34.11
N ALA A 194 -64.51 12.61 33.45
CA ALA A 194 -64.25 12.78 32.02
C ALA A 194 -63.25 11.72 31.51
N SER A 195 -63.47 11.25 30.28
CA SER A 195 -62.63 10.28 29.58
C SER A 195 -61.98 10.91 28.33
N PRO A 196 -61.03 11.86 28.46
CA PRO A 196 -60.31 12.39 27.31
C PRO A 196 -59.39 11.31 26.72
N GLY A 197 -59.25 11.28 25.40
CA GLY A 197 -58.37 10.34 24.68
C GLY A 197 -58.99 8.96 24.41
N LYS A 198 -58.12 7.98 24.19
CA LYS A 198 -58.46 6.55 24.08
C LYS A 198 -57.69 5.77 25.14
N THR A 199 -58.41 4.92 25.87
CA THR A 199 -57.80 4.03 26.85
C THR A 199 -57.06 2.87 26.16
N GLU A 200 -55.83 2.63 26.61
CA GLU A 200 -54.92 1.58 26.16
C GLU A 200 -54.59 0.65 27.33
N LEU A 201 -54.57 -0.66 27.10
CA LEU A 201 -54.08 -1.66 28.03
C LEU A 201 -52.85 -2.35 27.44
N ARG A 202 -51.80 -2.51 28.24
CA ARG A 202 -50.47 -2.98 27.80
C ARG A 202 -49.87 -3.85 28.90
N LEU A 203 -49.22 -4.94 28.51
CA LEU A 203 -48.24 -5.60 29.35
C LEU A 203 -46.86 -5.01 29.02
N VAL A 204 -46.07 -4.67 30.03
CA VAL A 204 -44.65 -4.31 29.91
C VAL A 204 -43.84 -5.43 30.53
N LEU A 205 -42.88 -5.93 29.77
CA LEU A 205 -42.00 -7.04 30.10
C LEU A 205 -40.58 -6.50 30.08
N GLU A 206 -39.91 -6.50 31.21
CA GLU A 206 -38.54 -6.00 31.36
C GLU A 206 -37.64 -7.21 31.65
N ARG A 207 -36.55 -7.34 30.90
CA ARG A 207 -35.48 -8.32 31.13
C ARG A 207 -34.19 -7.58 31.41
N GLU A 208 -33.66 -7.70 32.62
CA GLU A 208 -32.34 -7.21 33.01
C GLU A 208 -31.36 -8.40 33.03
N ILE A 209 -30.17 -8.23 32.44
CA ILE A 209 -29.09 -9.21 32.45
C ILE A 209 -27.80 -8.50 32.86
N ASP A 210 -27.26 -8.90 34.01
CA ASP A 210 -26.03 -8.35 34.59
C ASP A 210 -25.01 -9.45 34.86
N GLY A 211 -23.73 -9.17 34.58
CA GLY A 211 -22.60 -10.04 34.91
C GLY A 211 -21.60 -10.19 33.77
N THR A 212 -20.61 -11.07 33.91
CA THR A 212 -19.56 -11.25 32.89
C THR A 212 -20.02 -12.22 31.81
N ILE A 213 -20.17 -11.74 30.56
CA ILE A 213 -20.47 -12.54 29.37
C ILE A 213 -19.32 -12.41 28.36
N ASP A 214 -18.81 -13.56 27.91
CA ASP A 214 -17.68 -13.72 26.99
C ASP A 214 -16.44 -12.90 27.41
N GLY A 215 -16.19 -12.85 28.72
CA GLY A 215 -15.02 -12.20 29.32
C GLY A 215 -15.13 -10.69 29.56
N ALA A 216 -16.26 -10.07 29.21
CA ALA A 216 -16.54 -8.65 29.49
C ALA A 216 -17.78 -8.49 30.38
N GLU A 217 -17.74 -7.50 31.27
CA GLU A 217 -18.87 -7.15 32.13
C GLU A 217 -20.01 -6.55 31.27
N ARG A 218 -21.21 -7.11 31.38
CA ARG A 218 -22.42 -6.67 30.71
C ARG A 218 -23.46 -6.26 31.76
N SER A 219 -24.26 -5.27 31.40
CA SER A 219 -25.46 -4.85 32.10
C SER A 219 -26.39 -4.31 31.01
N VAL A 220 -27.47 -5.03 30.72
CA VAL A 220 -28.47 -4.64 29.71
C VAL A 220 -29.87 -4.79 30.28
N ALA A 221 -30.76 -3.89 29.88
CA ALA A 221 -32.18 -3.94 30.22
C ALA A 221 -32.99 -3.80 28.93
N ASP A 222 -33.80 -4.82 28.63
CA ASP A 222 -34.63 -4.91 27.44
C ASP A 222 -36.12 -4.79 27.79
N ASP A 223 -36.78 -3.80 27.19
CA ASP A 223 -38.20 -3.49 27.37
C ASP A 223 -39.05 -4.00 26.19
N TYR A 224 -39.99 -4.91 26.46
CA TYR A 224 -40.98 -5.39 25.50
C TYR A 224 -42.40 -4.96 25.91
N THR A 225 -43.19 -4.49 24.95
CA THR A 225 -44.60 -4.11 25.20
C THR A 225 -45.54 -5.01 24.40
N VAL A 226 -46.44 -5.71 25.09
CA VAL A 226 -47.50 -6.54 24.49
C VAL A 226 -48.86 -5.82 24.65
N PRO A 227 -49.42 -5.22 23.59
CA PRO A 227 -50.73 -4.55 23.67
C PRO A 227 -51.86 -5.54 23.92
N ILE A 228 -52.74 -5.22 24.86
CA ILE A 228 -53.99 -5.96 25.10
C ILE A 228 -55.13 -5.11 24.53
N SER A 229 -55.87 -5.66 23.57
CA SER A 229 -57.08 -5.01 23.03
C SER A 229 -58.32 -5.70 23.57
N VAL A 230 -59.29 -4.92 24.04
CA VAL A 230 -60.58 -5.38 24.56
C VAL A 230 -61.69 -4.78 23.70
N GLU A 231 -62.47 -5.63 23.03
CA GLU A 231 -63.49 -5.25 22.06
C GLU A 231 -64.68 -6.22 22.17
N ASP A 232 -65.91 -5.71 22.28
CA ASP A 232 -67.17 -6.47 22.23
C ASP A 232 -67.25 -7.75 23.11
N GLY A 233 -66.72 -7.71 24.33
CA GLY A 233 -66.71 -8.86 25.25
C GLY A 233 -65.65 -9.92 24.91
N THR A 234 -64.69 -9.56 24.07
CA THR A 234 -63.51 -10.36 23.73
C THR A 234 -62.23 -9.60 24.08
N TYR A 235 -61.13 -10.32 24.23
CA TYR A 235 -59.81 -9.73 24.33
C TYR A 235 -58.77 -10.52 23.55
N ARG A 236 -57.73 -9.81 23.12
CA ARG A 236 -56.59 -10.36 22.38
C ARG A 236 -55.31 -9.70 22.86
N LEU A 237 -54.32 -10.53 23.16
CA LEU A 237 -52.94 -10.11 23.33
C LEU A 237 -52.35 -9.99 21.92
N LYS A 238 -51.56 -8.96 21.67
CA LYS A 238 -50.75 -8.84 20.46
C LYS A 238 -49.31 -9.16 20.81
N ASP A 239 -49.03 -10.44 21.02
CA ASP A 239 -47.67 -10.95 21.06
C ASP A 239 -47.08 -10.99 19.64
N GLU A 240 -45.75 -10.95 19.56
CA GLU A 240 -45.02 -11.14 18.32
C GLU A 240 -44.51 -12.58 18.20
N ALA A 241 -43.89 -12.92 17.06
CA ALA A 241 -43.25 -14.22 16.88
C ALA A 241 -42.21 -14.48 17.99
N SER A 242 -42.00 -15.74 18.37
CA SER A 242 -41.15 -16.09 19.52
C SER A 242 -39.74 -15.48 19.45
N ASP A 243 -39.19 -15.33 18.25
CA ASP A 243 -37.85 -14.75 18.04
C ASP A 243 -37.78 -13.22 18.24
N ALA A 244 -38.92 -12.51 18.31
CA ALA A 244 -38.98 -11.05 18.49
C ALA A 244 -38.55 -10.58 19.88
N TYR A 245 -38.39 -11.51 20.83
CA TYR A 245 -37.87 -11.26 22.18
C TYR A 245 -36.38 -11.65 22.31
N ASN A 246 -35.71 -11.99 21.21
CA ASN A 246 -34.28 -12.24 21.16
C ASN A 246 -33.55 -10.97 20.68
N GLU A 247 -32.56 -10.49 21.44
CA GLU A 247 -31.73 -9.34 21.07
C GLU A 247 -30.27 -9.77 20.97
N SER A 248 -29.60 -9.44 19.86
CA SER A 248 -28.23 -9.87 19.57
C SER A 248 -27.22 -8.74 19.76
N TYR A 249 -26.19 -9.00 20.58
CA TYR A 249 -25.15 -8.05 20.92
C TYR A 249 -23.82 -8.49 20.29
N GLU A 250 -23.28 -7.64 19.41
CA GLU A 250 -21.99 -7.85 18.73
C GLU A 250 -20.91 -6.91 19.26
N GLU A 251 -19.68 -7.40 19.40
CA GLU A 251 -18.50 -6.61 19.73
C GLU A 251 -17.41 -6.73 18.64
N TYR A 252 -16.76 -5.61 18.30
CA TYR A 252 -15.86 -5.52 17.14
C TYR A 252 -14.42 -5.17 17.53
N GLU A 253 -13.47 -6.07 17.27
CA GLU A 253 -12.04 -5.77 17.29
C GLU A 253 -11.66 -4.97 16.02
N THR A 254 -10.82 -3.94 16.18
CA THR A 254 -10.23 -3.20 15.04
C THR A 254 -8.84 -3.74 14.72
N VAL A 255 -8.76 -4.68 13.79
CA VAL A 255 -7.49 -5.26 13.35
C VAL A 255 -6.81 -4.32 12.34
N SER A 256 -5.63 -3.82 12.69
CA SER A 256 -4.80 -3.00 11.79
C SER A 256 -3.87 -3.87 10.96
N ALA A 257 -4.23 -4.13 9.70
CA ALA A 257 -3.34 -4.82 8.77
C ALA A 257 -2.36 -3.81 8.16
N SER A 258 -1.04 -4.04 8.34
CA SER A 258 -0.04 -3.36 7.51
C SER A 258 -0.10 -3.93 6.09
N PRO A 259 -0.40 -3.13 5.05
CA PRO A 259 -0.49 -3.65 3.69
C PRO A 259 0.88 -4.17 3.23
N ALA A 260 0.90 -5.40 2.74
CA ALA A 260 2.12 -6.02 2.21
C ALA A 260 2.67 -5.17 1.06
N ALA A 261 3.95 -4.78 1.14
CA ALA A 261 4.59 -3.94 0.14
C ALA A 261 4.56 -4.63 -1.25
N GLY A 262 3.74 -4.09 -2.16
CA GLY A 262 3.48 -4.70 -3.46
C GLY A 262 4.77 -4.95 -4.27
N PRO A 263 4.81 -6.00 -5.12
CA PRO A 263 6.05 -6.50 -5.74
C PRO A 263 6.79 -5.46 -6.61
N MET A 264 6.06 -4.48 -7.14
CA MET A 264 6.65 -3.36 -7.90
C MET A 264 7.55 -2.45 -7.04
N ARG A 265 7.25 -2.28 -5.73
CA ARG A 265 8.06 -1.49 -4.79
C ARG A 265 9.24 -2.27 -4.23
N SER A 266 9.12 -3.59 -4.05
CA SER A 266 10.18 -4.40 -3.43
C SER A 266 11.27 -4.87 -4.41
N LEU A 267 10.95 -5.15 -5.68
CA LEU A 267 11.97 -5.59 -6.67
C LEU A 267 12.51 -4.48 -7.59
N GLY A 268 11.76 -3.39 -7.83
CA GLY A 268 12.13 -2.38 -8.83
C GLY A 268 13.42 -1.62 -8.50
N GLY A 269 13.56 -1.16 -7.25
CA GLY A 269 14.74 -0.41 -6.78
C GLY A 269 16.05 -1.21 -6.85
N PRO A 270 16.13 -2.42 -6.25
CA PRO A 270 17.33 -3.25 -6.29
C PRO A 270 17.81 -3.62 -7.70
N LEU A 271 16.89 -3.88 -8.64
CA LEU A 271 17.24 -4.20 -10.03
C LEU A 271 17.85 -3.00 -10.77
N LEU A 272 17.35 -1.78 -10.56
CA LEU A 272 17.93 -0.57 -11.13
C LEU A 272 19.34 -0.31 -10.58
N VAL A 273 19.57 -0.56 -9.28
CA VAL A 273 20.90 -0.44 -8.66
C VAL A 273 21.86 -1.49 -9.23
N ALA A 274 21.43 -2.75 -9.38
CA ALA A 274 22.25 -3.80 -9.98
C ALA A 274 22.61 -3.52 -11.44
N ALA A 275 21.65 -3.02 -12.25
CA ALA A 275 21.91 -2.61 -13.63
C ALA A 275 22.90 -1.44 -13.71
N GLY A 276 22.78 -0.45 -12.81
CA GLY A 276 23.71 0.67 -12.71
C GLY A 276 25.12 0.25 -12.31
N LEU A 277 25.29 -0.62 -11.32
CA LEU A 277 26.60 -1.13 -10.95
C LEU A 277 27.22 -1.99 -12.07
N GLY A 278 26.40 -2.83 -12.73
CA GLY A 278 26.83 -3.65 -13.86
C GLY A 278 27.33 -2.83 -15.05
N GLY A 279 26.62 -1.78 -15.45
CA GLY A 279 27.03 -0.93 -16.57
C GLY A 279 28.28 -0.09 -16.26
N LEU A 280 28.44 0.42 -15.03
CA LEU A 280 29.67 1.12 -14.61
C LEU A 280 30.87 0.18 -14.62
N GLY A 281 30.69 -1.06 -14.14
CA GLY A 281 31.70 -2.11 -14.22
C GLY A 281 32.09 -2.43 -15.67
N ALA A 282 31.11 -2.57 -16.56
CA ALA A 282 31.35 -2.81 -17.99
C ALA A 282 32.13 -1.67 -18.66
N ILE A 283 31.77 -0.40 -18.38
CA ILE A 283 32.50 0.78 -18.90
C ILE A 283 33.93 0.83 -18.35
N ALA A 284 34.13 0.53 -17.06
CA ALA A 284 35.46 0.50 -16.45
C ALA A 284 36.35 -0.58 -17.12
N VAL A 285 35.84 -1.79 -17.32
CA VAL A 285 36.55 -2.88 -18.02
C VAL A 285 36.84 -2.50 -19.48
N ALA A 286 35.88 -1.93 -20.20
CA ALA A 286 36.06 -1.47 -21.58
C ALA A 286 37.15 -0.39 -21.67
N SER A 287 37.14 0.61 -20.79
CA SER A 287 38.14 1.69 -20.79
C SER A 287 39.57 1.22 -20.46
N ARG A 288 39.72 0.12 -19.71
CA ARG A 288 41.03 -0.51 -19.47
C ARG A 288 41.52 -1.32 -20.68
N ARG A 289 40.60 -1.89 -21.46
CA ARG A 289 40.92 -2.76 -22.62
C ARG A 289 41.06 -1.99 -23.94
N PHE A 290 40.54 -0.77 -24.00
CA PHE A 290 40.58 0.10 -25.18
C PHE A 290 41.04 1.52 -24.77
N PRO A 291 42.36 1.80 -24.75
CA PRO A 291 42.86 3.16 -24.57
C PRO A 291 42.40 4.08 -25.71
N GLY A 292 42.39 5.39 -25.44
CA GLY A 292 41.85 6.41 -26.34
C GLY A 292 42.61 6.54 -27.67
N PRO A 293 42.00 7.17 -28.70
CA PRO A 293 42.58 7.25 -30.04
C PRO A 293 43.89 8.04 -30.06
N THR A 294 44.93 7.41 -30.61
CA THR A 294 46.26 7.99 -30.78
C THR A 294 46.25 9.14 -31.80
N ALA A 295 47.35 9.88 -31.92
CA ALA A 295 47.47 10.90 -32.97
C ALA A 295 47.38 10.26 -34.37
N ALA A 296 48.07 9.14 -34.59
CA ALA A 296 48.05 8.39 -35.85
C ALA A 296 46.66 7.83 -36.19
N ASP A 297 45.87 7.39 -35.20
CA ASP A 297 44.47 6.96 -35.45
C ASP A 297 43.61 8.11 -35.99
N ARG A 298 43.82 9.35 -35.51
CA ARG A 298 43.10 10.55 -35.94
C ARG A 298 43.54 11.03 -37.32
N GLU A 299 44.85 11.03 -37.56
CA GLU A 299 45.45 11.41 -38.84
C GLU A 299 45.06 10.44 -39.97
N TRP A 300 45.03 9.13 -39.69
CA TRP A 300 44.54 8.13 -40.64
C TRP A 300 43.04 8.26 -40.93
N LEU A 301 42.22 8.62 -39.93
CA LEU A 301 40.80 8.89 -40.15
C LEU A 301 40.58 10.15 -40.99
N ALA A 302 41.31 11.24 -40.73
CA ALA A 302 41.25 12.45 -41.56
C ALA A 302 41.60 12.15 -43.03
N TYR A 303 42.67 11.37 -43.28
CA TYR A 303 42.99 10.89 -44.63
C TYR A 303 41.89 10.01 -45.24
N ARG A 304 41.23 9.17 -44.45
CA ARG A 304 40.10 8.33 -44.93
C ARG A 304 38.92 9.17 -45.36
N ASP A 305 38.54 10.15 -44.55
CA ASP A 305 37.43 11.06 -44.82
C ASP A 305 37.74 11.94 -46.05
N ASP A 306 38.94 12.54 -46.13
CA ASP A 306 39.42 13.24 -47.33
C ASP A 306 39.36 12.33 -48.57
N ARG A 307 39.83 11.09 -48.45
CA ARG A 307 39.90 10.17 -49.60
C ARG A 307 38.51 9.71 -50.05
N GLU A 308 37.52 9.63 -49.18
CA GLU A 308 36.13 9.39 -49.56
C GLU A 308 35.52 10.64 -50.23
N GLN A 309 35.81 11.84 -49.69
CA GLN A 309 35.33 13.11 -50.25
C GLN A 309 35.86 13.41 -51.66
N PHE A 310 37.13 13.10 -51.94
CA PHE A 310 37.79 13.44 -53.21
C PHE A 310 37.93 12.25 -54.19
N ASP A 311 37.23 11.14 -53.99
CA ASP A 311 37.30 9.94 -54.86
C ASP A 311 36.98 10.25 -56.34
N GLU A 312 36.04 11.16 -56.60
CA GLU A 312 35.65 11.57 -57.96
C GLU A 312 36.74 12.37 -58.71
N VAL A 313 37.64 13.03 -57.97
CA VAL A 313 38.69 13.91 -58.53
C VAL A 313 40.05 13.19 -58.62
N VAL A 314 40.27 12.15 -57.82
CA VAL A 314 41.52 11.37 -57.82
C VAL A 314 41.51 10.33 -58.93
N THR A 315 42.41 10.49 -59.90
CA THR A 315 42.67 9.47 -60.93
C THR A 315 43.74 8.49 -60.47
N VAL A 316 43.47 7.19 -60.49
CA VAL A 316 44.48 6.16 -60.17
C VAL A 316 45.24 5.79 -61.45
N LEU A 317 46.54 6.09 -61.50
CA LEU A 317 47.40 5.77 -62.64
C LEU A 317 48.87 5.62 -62.18
N PRO A 318 49.58 4.54 -62.57
CA PRO A 318 51.02 4.42 -62.30
C PRO A 318 51.77 5.52 -63.06
N LEU A 319 52.58 6.29 -62.33
CA LEU A 319 53.34 7.39 -62.90
C LEU A 319 54.69 6.87 -63.41
N PRO A 320 55.10 7.20 -64.66
CA PRO A 320 56.46 6.91 -65.10
C PRO A 320 57.44 7.75 -64.29
N ASP A 321 58.65 7.24 -64.05
CA ASP A 321 59.66 7.89 -63.18
C ASP A 321 59.87 9.38 -63.51
N ALA A 322 59.92 9.72 -64.81
CA ALA A 322 60.06 11.08 -65.32
C ALA A 322 58.91 12.05 -64.98
N ALA A 323 57.73 11.56 -64.60
CA ALA A 323 56.62 12.40 -64.12
C ALA A 323 56.87 12.93 -62.70
N LEU A 324 57.73 12.27 -61.93
CA LEU A 324 58.16 12.65 -60.58
C LEU A 324 59.61 13.19 -60.58
N GLU A 325 60.15 13.59 -61.74
CA GLU A 325 61.44 14.28 -61.82
C GLU A 325 61.27 15.80 -61.68
N GLY A 326 61.98 16.40 -60.71
CA GLY A 326 62.02 17.84 -60.47
C GLY A 326 62.06 18.21 -58.98
N PRO A 327 61.96 19.52 -58.65
CA PRO A 327 61.71 19.95 -57.27
C PRO A 327 60.37 19.40 -56.75
N HIS A 328 60.34 19.00 -55.48
CA HIS A 328 59.15 18.46 -54.83
C HIS A 328 58.66 19.40 -53.72
N ALA A 329 57.38 19.74 -53.73
CA ALA A 329 56.69 20.42 -52.64
C ALA A 329 55.83 19.39 -51.89
N HIS A 330 56.03 19.26 -50.58
CA HIS A 330 55.21 18.38 -49.74
C HIS A 330 54.00 19.14 -49.22
N VAL A 331 52.84 18.48 -49.16
CA VAL A 331 51.58 19.06 -48.67
C VAL A 331 51.10 18.25 -47.47
N ASP A 332 50.56 18.91 -46.45
CA ASP A 332 50.22 18.28 -45.16
C ASP A 332 48.92 17.43 -45.18
N SER A 333 48.06 17.58 -46.19
CA SER A 333 46.82 16.80 -46.32
C SER A 333 46.38 16.59 -47.77
N LEU A 334 45.57 15.56 -47.99
CA LEU A 334 44.95 15.29 -49.30
C LEU A 334 43.99 16.42 -49.70
N ALA A 335 43.21 16.96 -48.75
CA ALA A 335 42.35 18.12 -49.00
C ALA A 335 43.14 19.35 -49.49
N ALA A 336 44.32 19.62 -48.94
CA ALA A 336 45.16 20.73 -49.37
C ALA A 336 45.79 20.49 -50.76
N LEU A 337 46.19 19.25 -51.07
CA LEU A 337 46.63 18.88 -52.42
C LEU A 337 45.48 18.97 -53.44
N ALA A 338 44.26 18.63 -53.04
CA ALA A 338 43.07 18.71 -53.89
C ALA A 338 42.66 20.16 -54.19
N ALA A 339 42.67 21.04 -53.18
CA ALA A 339 42.47 22.47 -53.37
C ALA A 339 43.50 23.06 -54.35
N TYR A 340 44.78 22.70 -54.19
CA TYR A 340 45.83 23.11 -55.11
C TYR A 340 45.60 22.60 -56.54
N GLY A 341 45.24 21.32 -56.72
CA GLY A 341 44.94 20.74 -58.03
C GLY A 341 43.80 21.46 -58.78
N ILE A 342 42.77 21.91 -58.04
CA ILE A 342 41.68 22.73 -58.58
C ILE A 342 42.19 24.12 -59.01
N ASP A 343 43.00 24.79 -58.18
CA ASP A 343 43.55 26.12 -58.49
C ASP A 343 44.48 26.11 -59.73
N VAL A 344 45.13 24.98 -60.03
CA VAL A 344 45.98 24.80 -61.22
C VAL A 344 45.31 24.01 -62.36
N ASP A 345 44.00 23.76 -62.29
CA ASP A 345 43.21 23.00 -63.27
C ASP A 345 43.88 21.68 -63.73
N THR A 346 44.46 20.95 -62.78
CA THR A 346 45.28 19.75 -63.04
C THR A 346 44.80 18.58 -62.19
N ALA A 347 44.56 17.44 -62.84
CA ALA A 347 44.07 16.24 -62.19
C ALA A 347 45.04 15.71 -61.11
N ILE A 348 44.48 15.29 -59.98
CA ILE A 348 45.22 14.64 -58.89
C ILE A 348 45.45 13.19 -59.29
N VAL A 349 46.70 12.77 -59.42
CA VAL A 349 47.04 11.39 -59.76
C VAL A 349 47.52 10.65 -58.52
N PHE A 350 46.92 9.49 -58.25
CA PHE A 350 47.42 8.54 -57.26
C PHE A 350 48.25 7.46 -57.95
N ASP A 351 49.53 7.39 -57.61
CA ASP A 351 50.46 6.34 -58.03
C ASP A 351 50.32 5.14 -57.07
N PRO A 352 49.78 3.99 -57.53
CA PRO A 352 49.61 2.81 -56.67
C PRO A 352 50.93 2.08 -56.35
N ASP A 353 51.98 2.23 -57.17
CA ASP A 353 53.25 1.53 -56.99
C ASP A 353 54.12 2.23 -55.92
N ARG A 354 54.04 3.56 -55.89
CA ARG A 354 54.74 4.42 -54.90
C ARG A 354 53.85 4.81 -53.71
N ALA A 355 52.55 4.58 -53.82
CA ALA A 355 51.51 4.96 -52.85
C ALA A 355 51.45 6.47 -52.53
N VAL A 356 51.73 7.33 -53.51
CA VAL A 356 51.73 8.80 -53.35
C VAL A 356 50.66 9.47 -54.21
N TYR A 357 50.15 10.61 -53.75
CA TYR A 357 49.29 11.49 -54.54
C TYR A 357 50.15 12.63 -55.09
N ALA A 358 50.03 12.94 -56.38
CA ALA A 358 50.82 13.96 -57.04
C ALA A 358 49.97 14.89 -57.94
N VAL A 359 50.34 16.16 -57.96
CA VAL A 359 49.89 17.18 -58.92
C VAL A 359 51.15 17.82 -59.52
N ARG A 360 51.30 17.73 -60.85
CA ARG A 360 52.52 18.19 -61.55
C ARG A 360 52.30 19.55 -62.22
N ARG A 361 53.23 20.47 -61.99
CA ARG A 361 53.35 21.74 -62.72
C ARG A 361 54.69 21.79 -63.46
N ASP A 362 54.85 22.72 -64.38
CA ASP A 362 56.06 22.85 -65.22
C ASP A 362 57.35 23.13 -64.42
N ASP A 363 57.22 23.64 -63.19
CA ASP A 363 58.30 24.07 -62.30
C ASP A 363 58.55 23.14 -61.09
N PHE A 364 57.53 22.43 -60.59
CA PHE A 364 57.66 21.46 -59.47
C PHE A 364 56.50 20.45 -59.42
N VAL A 365 56.67 19.39 -58.63
CA VAL A 365 55.61 18.42 -58.31
C VAL A 365 55.14 18.62 -56.86
N ALA A 366 53.84 18.82 -56.65
CA ALA A 366 53.23 18.80 -55.33
C ALA A 366 52.86 17.35 -54.97
N VAL A 367 53.29 16.87 -53.80
CA VAL A 367 53.12 15.47 -53.37
C VAL A 367 52.53 15.39 -51.96
N PHE A 368 51.60 14.46 -51.77
CA PHE A 368 51.08 14.05 -50.46
C PHE A 368 51.30 12.55 -50.26
N GLU A 369 51.95 12.19 -49.14
CA GLU A 369 52.12 10.80 -48.70
C GLU A 369 51.01 10.43 -47.70
N PRO A 370 50.21 9.39 -47.97
CA PRO A 370 49.12 9.02 -47.08
C PRO A 370 49.61 8.40 -45.76
N PRO A 371 49.02 8.76 -44.60
CA PRO A 371 49.40 8.17 -43.32
C PRO A 371 49.17 6.66 -43.32
N ARG A 372 50.14 5.92 -42.75
CA ARG A 372 50.12 4.45 -42.72
C ARG A 372 48.89 3.94 -41.95
N PRO A 373 48.20 2.88 -42.45
CA PRO A 373 47.05 2.33 -41.74
C PRO A 373 47.46 1.81 -40.35
N PRO A 374 46.63 2.03 -39.30
CA PRO A 374 46.91 1.59 -37.94
C PRO A 374 46.73 0.07 -37.76
N SER A 375 47.50 -0.73 -38.51
CA SER A 375 47.75 -2.17 -38.32
C SER A 375 48.84 -2.69 -39.29
N ALA A 376 50.02 -2.07 -39.32
CA ALA A 376 51.22 -2.63 -39.98
C ALA A 376 52.47 -2.67 -39.07
N ALA A 377 52.32 -2.34 -37.78
CA ALA A 377 53.36 -2.55 -36.77
C ALA A 377 53.31 -4.00 -36.26
N VAL A 378 53.81 -4.93 -37.08
CA VAL A 378 54.28 -6.23 -36.56
C VAL A 378 55.48 -5.93 -35.67
N GLY A 379 55.42 -6.41 -34.42
CA GLY A 379 56.14 -5.85 -33.28
C GLY A 379 57.61 -5.46 -33.52
N ASP A 380 57.87 -4.16 -33.39
CA ASP A 380 59.19 -3.66 -33.01
C ASP A 380 59.18 -3.41 -31.49
N ASN A 381 60.02 -4.17 -30.78
CA ASN A 381 60.13 -4.12 -29.33
C ASN A 381 61.23 -3.11 -28.95
N GLY A 382 60.99 -1.84 -29.28
CA GLY A 382 61.93 -0.73 -29.16
C GLY A 382 62.13 -0.28 -27.71
N THR A 383 63.01 -0.97 -26.99
CA THR A 383 63.48 -0.55 -25.65
C THR A 383 64.23 0.78 -25.73
N GLY A 384 63.59 1.88 -25.35
CA GLY A 384 64.20 3.21 -25.20
C GLY A 384 64.35 3.57 -23.71
N ASP A 385 65.57 3.44 -23.19
CA ASP A 385 65.90 3.66 -21.77
C ASP A 385 66.18 5.14 -21.43
N ARG A 386 65.90 5.50 -20.17
CA ARG A 386 66.42 6.66 -19.39
C ARG A 386 65.97 8.11 -19.71
N PRO A 387 66.16 9.06 -18.75
CA PRO A 387 66.41 8.89 -17.30
C PRO A 387 65.48 9.73 -16.38
N ASP A 388 65.52 9.42 -15.09
CA ASP A 388 64.99 10.26 -14.01
C ASP A 388 65.60 11.68 -13.99
N SER A 389 64.85 12.63 -13.42
CA SER A 389 65.39 13.90 -12.92
C SER A 389 64.65 14.33 -11.66
N ILE A 390 65.12 13.80 -10.53
CA ILE A 390 64.87 14.33 -9.19
C ILE A 390 65.56 15.69 -9.02
N SER A 391 64.88 16.64 -8.37
CA SER A 391 65.56 17.73 -7.65
C SER A 391 64.65 18.30 -6.55
N GLU A 392 65.19 18.45 -5.35
CA GLU A 392 64.50 18.82 -4.11
C GLU A 392 64.54 20.32 -3.80
N ALA A 393 63.54 20.79 -3.03
CA ALA A 393 63.61 21.75 -1.89
C ALA A 393 62.15 22.06 -1.48
N GLY A 394 61.66 21.82 -0.26
CA GLY A 394 61.94 22.56 1.00
C GLY A 394 61.16 23.88 1.03
N SER A 395 60.55 24.42 2.10
CA SER A 395 60.19 24.01 3.48
C SER A 395 59.09 25.01 3.97
N GLU A 396 58.41 24.99 5.12
CA GLU A 396 58.38 24.20 6.38
C GLU A 396 56.91 23.71 6.61
N ALA A 397 56.59 22.65 7.38
CA ALA A 397 56.41 22.54 8.83
C ALA A 397 55.46 23.58 9.51
N ASP A 398 54.30 23.11 9.97
CA ASP A 398 53.86 23.35 11.36
C ASP A 398 52.96 22.20 11.84
N ALA A 399 52.98 21.91 13.15
CA ALA A 399 52.53 20.63 13.72
C ALA A 399 51.69 20.80 15.00
N VAL A 400 51.33 19.66 15.63
CA VAL A 400 50.62 19.50 16.92
C VAL A 400 49.10 19.76 16.83
N GLY A 401 48.22 18.99 17.46
CA GLY A 401 48.37 17.72 18.20
C GLY A 401 47.10 16.89 17.99
N ASP A 402 47.21 15.58 17.82
CA ASP A 402 47.34 14.61 18.92
C ASP A 402 46.04 14.50 19.73
N GLY A 403 45.50 13.29 19.77
CA GLY A 403 44.37 12.94 20.61
C GLY A 403 44.65 11.61 21.26
N ASP A 404 44.11 11.40 22.45
CA ASP A 404 43.88 10.05 22.96
C ASP A 404 42.66 10.02 23.88
N ALA A 405 42.22 8.81 24.19
CA ALA A 405 40.91 8.51 24.75
C ALA A 405 40.99 7.96 26.19
N THR A 406 39.91 8.19 26.95
CA THR A 406 39.46 7.38 28.11
C THR A 406 40.34 7.32 29.38
N PRO A 407 39.86 6.76 30.52
CA PRO A 407 38.47 6.59 30.99
C PRO A 407 38.23 7.14 32.42
N ASP A 408 36.96 7.12 32.86
CA ASP A 408 36.47 6.33 34.03
C ASP A 408 35.44 7.04 34.95
N GLU A 409 34.57 6.22 35.56
CA GLU A 409 33.64 6.39 36.70
C GLU A 409 33.23 7.81 37.20
N SER A 410 31.97 8.11 37.51
CA SER A 410 31.08 7.28 38.34
C SER A 410 29.63 7.83 38.39
N ARG A 411 28.65 6.94 38.66
CA ARG A 411 27.30 7.21 39.23
C ARG A 411 26.33 8.12 38.46
N ASN A 412 25.27 7.51 37.92
CA ASN A 412 23.94 8.13 37.97
C ASN A 412 22.87 7.10 38.33
N ARG A 413 22.04 7.39 39.34
CA ARG A 413 20.88 6.58 39.71
C ARG A 413 19.60 7.29 39.28
N THR A 414 18.76 6.52 38.59
CA THR A 414 17.30 6.58 38.52
C THR A 414 16.60 7.70 39.31
N ARG A 415 15.84 8.54 38.59
CA ARG A 415 14.74 9.37 39.12
C ARG A 415 13.42 8.87 38.52
N PRO A 416 12.36 8.72 39.33
CA PRO A 416 11.07 9.24 38.92
C PRO A 416 10.45 10.07 40.08
N PRO A 417 9.12 10.26 40.24
CA PRO A 417 8.56 11.62 40.27
C PRO A 417 8.05 12.05 41.66
N GLY A 418 7.71 13.33 41.80
CA GLY A 418 7.03 13.86 42.98
C GLY A 418 5.59 14.25 42.67
N ALA A 419 4.64 13.58 43.32
CA ALA A 419 3.53 14.27 44.01
C ALA A 419 4.07 14.68 45.41
N ASP A 420 3.46 15.55 46.22
CA ASP A 420 2.07 16.02 46.29
C ASP A 420 2.03 17.37 47.09
N VAL A 421 0.86 17.79 47.57
CA VAL A 421 0.52 18.81 48.59
C VAL A 421 -0.20 20.07 48.05
N SER A 422 -1.47 19.87 47.69
CA SER A 422 -2.68 20.38 48.37
C SER A 422 -2.67 21.67 49.22
N THR A 423 -3.70 22.50 48.96
CA THR A 423 -4.47 23.36 49.90
C THR A 423 -3.74 24.56 50.53
N VAL A 424 -4.32 25.75 50.78
CA VAL A 424 -5.71 26.28 50.88
C VAL A 424 -5.70 27.65 50.13
N GLY A 425 -6.73 28.23 49.49
CA GLY A 425 -8.19 28.09 49.51
C GLY A 425 -8.81 29.45 49.85
N GLU A 426 -9.62 30.05 48.97
CA GLU A 426 -10.36 31.29 49.28
C GLU A 426 -11.67 31.38 48.47
N SER A 427 -12.66 32.06 49.07
CA SER A 427 -14.05 32.20 48.63
C SER A 427 -14.28 33.38 47.67
N GLY A 428 -15.27 33.26 46.78
CA GLY A 428 -15.79 34.39 46.00
C GLY A 428 -17.15 34.10 45.35
N GLU A 429 -18.15 34.92 45.67
CA GLU A 429 -19.46 34.96 45.01
C GLU A 429 -19.33 35.61 43.60
N GLU A 430 -20.20 35.25 42.65
CA GLU A 430 -21.20 36.19 42.09
C GLU A 430 -22.18 35.51 41.11
N ASN A 431 -23.47 35.72 41.41
CA ASN A 431 -24.60 36.05 40.52
C ASN A 431 -24.76 35.33 39.14
#